data_AF-A0A946U2C8-F1
#
_entry.id   AF-A0A946U2C8-F1
#
_cell.length_a   1.000
_cell.length_b   1.000
_cell.length_c   1.000
_cell.angle_alpha   90.00
_cell.angle_beta   90.00
_cell.angle_gamma   90.00
#
_symmetry.space_group_name_H-M   'P 1'
#
loop_
_entity.id
_entity.type
_entity.pdbx_description
1 polymer ?
#
loop_
_entity_poly.entity_id
_entity_poly.type
_entity_poly.pdbx_seq_one_letter_code
_entity_poly.pdbx_strand_id
1 'polypeptide(L)' 'GKFFIEIEESLDRKKFIITLCHEMIHVCQFLAGVEVSELSAYHYEEVLAEQFYQEELGGSINGSLSDLNED' A
#
# COMPACT_ATOMS: atom_id res chain seq x y z
N GLY A 1 11.10 -17.04 4.72
CA GLY A 1 9.96 -17.80 4.16
C GLY A 1 9.49 -17.15 2.88
N LYS A 2 8.45 -17.68 2.24
CA LYS A 2 7.73 -16.97 1.17
C LYS A 2 6.49 -16.32 1.78
N PHE A 3 6.21 -15.08 1.40
CA PHE A 3 4.97 -14.38 1.73
C PHE A 3 4.14 -14.25 0.45
N PHE A 4 2.84 -14.51 0.53
CA PHE A 4 1.93 -14.43 -0.61
C PHE A 4 1.00 -13.25 -0.38
N ILE A 5 0.85 -12.43 -1.42
CA ILE A 5 -0.06 -11.28 -1.43
C ILE A 5 -1.22 -11.66 -2.33
N GLU A 6 -2.44 -11.55 -1.81
CA GLU A 6 -3.66 -11.83 -2.55
C GLU A 6 -4.49 -10.55 -2.62
N ILE A 7 -4.82 -10.11 -3.85
CA ILE A 7 -5.66 -8.94 -4.07
C ILE A 7 -6.72 -9.31 -5.11
N GLU A 8 -7.97 -9.02 -4.81
CA GLU A 8 -9.08 -9.30 -5.71
C GLU A 8 -9.05 -8.36 -6.93
N GLU A 9 -9.10 -8.94 -8.14
CA GLU A 9 -9.04 -8.19 -9.41
C GLU A 9 -10.25 -7.29 -9.64
N SER A 10 -11.41 -7.65 -9.09
CA SER A 10 -12.69 -6.95 -9.31
C SER A 10 -12.80 -5.62 -8.55
N LEU A 11 -11.83 -5.31 -7.68
CA LEU A 11 -11.87 -4.14 -6.82
C LEU A 11 -11.80 -2.84 -7.63
N ASP A 12 -12.64 -1.88 -7.25
CA ASP A 12 -12.48 -0.52 -7.74
C ASP A 12 -11.14 0.08 -7.26
N ARG A 13 -10.64 1.11 -7.96
CA ARG A 13 -9.34 1.72 -7.67
C ARG A 13 -9.19 2.09 -6.19
N LYS A 14 -10.25 2.57 -5.53
CA LYS A 14 -10.15 3.01 -4.15
C LYS A 14 -9.92 1.81 -3.22
N LYS A 15 -10.72 0.77 -3.37
CA LYS A 15 -10.60 -0.46 -2.59
C LYS A 15 -9.29 -1.18 -2.87
N PHE A 16 -8.86 -1.23 -4.13
CA PHE A 16 -7.59 -1.82 -4.51
C PHE A 16 -6.42 -1.21 -3.75
N ILE A 17 -6.33 0.12 -3.69
CA ILE A 17 -5.24 0.82 -2.99
C ILE A 17 -5.28 0.53 -1.48
N ILE A 18 -6.48 0.55 -0.86
CA ILE A 18 -6.62 0.23 0.57
C ILE A 18 -6.17 -1.20 0.84
N THR A 19 -6.63 -2.17 0.03
CA THR A 19 -6.22 -3.57 0.16
C THR A 19 -4.73 -3.76 -0.08
N LEU A 20 -4.13 -3.04 -1.04
CA LEU A 20 -2.69 -3.08 -1.24
C LEU A 20 -1.94 -2.57 -0.01
N CYS A 21 -2.39 -1.45 0.58
CA CYS A 21 -1.80 -0.92 1.83
C CYS A 21 -1.92 -1.92 2.98
N HIS A 22 -3.06 -2.60 3.12
CA HIS A 22 -3.27 -3.68 4.09
C HIS A 22 -2.22 -4.79 3.93
N GLU A 23 -2.06 -5.31 2.71
CA GLU A 23 -1.10 -6.39 2.46
C GLU A 23 0.36 -5.94 2.65
N MET A 24 0.68 -4.68 2.39
CA MET A 24 2.02 -4.14 2.68
C MET A 24 2.32 -4.11 4.19
N ILE A 25 1.32 -3.90 5.04
CA ILE A 25 1.49 -3.99 6.49
C ILE A 25 1.80 -5.43 6.90
N HIS A 26 1.12 -6.42 6.30
CA HIS A 26 1.42 -7.84 6.53
C HIS A 26 2.83 -8.21 6.07
N VAL A 27 3.29 -7.70 4.92
CA VAL A 27 4.67 -7.88 4.45
C VAL A 27 5.67 -7.31 5.47
N CYS A 28 5.43 -6.10 5.98
CA CYS A 28 6.28 -5.49 6.99
C CYS A 28 6.35 -6.32 8.28
N GLN A 29 5.21 -6.83 8.76
CA GLN A 29 5.14 -7.70 9.93
C GLN A 29 5.91 -9.00 9.69
N PHE A 30 5.73 -9.62 8.53
CA PHE A 30 6.45 -10.82 8.13
C PHE A 30 7.97 -10.61 8.09
N LEU A 31 8.43 -9.50 7.50
CA LEU A 31 9.86 -9.15 7.44
C LEU A 31 10.46 -8.86 8.81
N ALA A 32 9.69 -8.29 9.73
CA ALA A 32 10.08 -8.07 11.12
C ALA A 32 10.08 -9.37 11.96
N GLY A 33 9.58 -10.49 11.42
CA GLY A 33 9.47 -11.76 12.13
C GLY A 33 8.45 -11.73 13.27
N VAL A 34 7.50 -10.80 13.23
CA VAL A 34 6.38 -10.74 14.19
C VAL A 34 5.18 -11.50 13.66
N GLU A 35 4.26 -11.87 14.56
CA GLU A 35 2.99 -12.45 14.16
C GLU A 35 2.18 -11.43 13.36
N VAL A 36 1.60 -11.89 12.25
CA VAL A 36 0.74 -11.06 11.39
C VAL A 36 -0.52 -10.69 12.16
N SER A 37 -0.87 -9.41 12.13
CA SER A 37 -1.99 -8.86 12.90
C SER A 37 -2.93 -8.07 12.00
N GLU A 38 -4.08 -8.69 11.72
CA GLU A 38 -5.21 -8.08 11.00
C GLU A 38 -5.65 -6.76 11.64
N LEU A 39 -5.73 -6.72 12.97
CA LEU A 39 -6.12 -5.51 13.71
C LEU A 39 -5.18 -4.35 13.42
N SER A 40 -3.87 -4.62 13.37
CA SER A 40 -2.88 -3.62 13.00
C SER A 40 -2.99 -3.23 11.54
N ALA A 41 -3.31 -4.17 10.64
CA ALA A 41 -3.46 -3.88 9.23
C ALA A 41 -4.64 -2.93 8.97
N TYR A 42 -5.83 -3.23 9.51
CA TYR A 42 -6.99 -2.33 9.45
C TYR A 42 -6.73 -0.94 10.04
N HIS A 43 -5.91 -0.87 11.11
CA HIS A 43 -5.62 0.41 11.75
C HIS A 43 -4.80 1.35 10.85
N TYR A 44 -3.86 0.80 10.07
CA TYR A 44 -2.92 1.61 9.29
C TYR A 44 -3.25 1.68 7.79
N GLU A 45 -4.05 0.76 7.25
CA GLU A 45 -4.38 0.72 5.81
C GLU A 45 -5.02 2.01 5.32
N GLU A 46 -5.98 2.57 6.08
CA GLU A 46 -6.71 3.76 5.67
C GLU A 46 -5.82 4.99 5.73
N VAL A 47 -4.93 5.07 6.72
CA VAL A 47 -3.96 6.16 6.87
C VAL A 47 -2.98 6.18 5.71
N LEU A 48 -2.45 5.02 5.32
CA LEU A 48 -1.54 4.89 4.17
C LEU A 48 -2.26 5.20 2.86
N ALA A 49 -3.48 4.68 2.68
CA ALA A 49 -4.27 4.97 1.50
C ALA A 49 -4.62 6.46 1.40
N GLU A 50 -4.99 7.10 2.51
CA GLU A 50 -5.26 8.53 2.56
C GLU A 50 -4.01 9.35 2.21
N GLN A 51 -2.84 9.01 2.75
CA GLN A 51 -1.56 9.64 2.39
C GLN A 51 -1.31 9.54 0.88
N PHE A 52 -1.49 8.35 0.29
CA PHE A 52 -1.37 8.16 -1.15
C PHE A 52 -2.33 9.07 -1.93
N TYR A 53 -3.60 9.19 -1.53
CA TYR A 53 -4.54 10.07 -2.22
C TYR A 53 -4.19 11.55 -2.06
N GLN A 54 -3.71 11.96 -0.89
CA GLN A 54 -3.26 13.34 -0.66
C GLN A 54 -2.01 13.66 -1.48
N GLU A 55 -1.08 12.72 -1.63
CA GLU A 55 0.11 12.86 -2.46
C GLU A 55 -0.23 12.86 -3.96
N GLU A 56 -1.12 12.00 -4.43
CA GLU A 56 -1.60 12.00 -5.82
C GLU A 56 -2.38 13.29 -6.17
N LEU A 57 -3.23 13.77 -5.26
CA LEU A 57 -4.00 15.00 -5.44
C LEU A 57 -3.14 16.27 -5.24
N GLY A 58 -2.19 16.24 -4.30
CA GLY A 58 -1.22 17.30 -4.04
C GLY A 58 -0.05 17.32 -5.05
N GLY A 59 0.16 16.21 -5.75
CA GLY A 59 1.23 15.95 -6.71
C GLY A 59 1.07 16.65 -8.06
N SER A 60 -0.05 17.34 -8.31
CA SER A 60 -0.13 18.31 -9.43
C SER A 60 0.81 19.51 -9.27
N ILE A 61 1.58 19.63 -8.17
CA ILE A 61 2.51 20.74 -7.98
C ILE A 61 4.00 20.34 -7.91
N ASN A 62 4.44 19.09 -7.68
CA ASN A 62 5.89 18.85 -7.44
C ASN A 62 6.53 17.48 -7.79
N GLY A 63 5.90 16.58 -8.56
CA GLY A 63 6.52 15.29 -8.92
C GLY A 63 6.75 15.13 -10.42
N SER A 64 7.92 15.53 -10.92
CA SER A 64 8.33 15.25 -12.30
C SER A 64 8.45 13.73 -12.51
N LEU A 65 7.69 13.21 -13.47
CA LEU A 65 7.64 11.80 -13.93
C LEU A 65 8.95 11.31 -14.58
N SER A 66 10.08 11.95 -14.29
CA SER A 66 11.37 11.73 -14.96
C SER A 66 12.24 10.62 -14.36
N ASP A 67 11.87 10.03 -13.23
CA ASP A 67 12.76 9.09 -12.50
C ASP A 67 12.43 7.61 -12.70
N LEU A 68 11.56 7.25 -13.66
CA LEU A 68 11.23 5.85 -13.96
C LEU A 68 11.88 5.30 -15.24
N ASN A 69 13.00 5.88 -15.67
CA ASN A 69 13.79 5.32 -16.75
C ASN A 69 15.19 4.96 -16.26
N GLU A 70 15.31 3.81 -15.58
CA GLU A 70 16.61 3.15 -15.38
C GLU A 70 16.85 2.18 -16.55
N ASP A 71 17.99 2.37 -17.22
CA ASP A 71 18.57 1.51 -18.28
C ASP A 71 18.90 0.09 -17.80
#